data_AF-A0A176RU36-F1
#
_entry.id   AF-A0A176RU36-F1
#
_cell.length_a   1.000
_cell.length_b   1.000
_cell.length_c   1.000
_cell.angle_alpha   90.00
_cell.angle_beta   90.00
_cell.angle_gamma   90.00
#
_symmetry.space_group_name_H-M   'P 1'
#
loop_
_entity.id
_entity.type
_entity.pdbx_description
1 polymer ?
#
loop_
_entity_poly.entity_id
_entity_poly.type
_entity_poly.pdbx_seq_one_letter_code
_entity_poly.pdbx_strand_id
1 'polypeptide(L)'
;MPTLELPTVRPRPSRQSHRGDREIFQVEARVSNQLRHLSQREGATLFMTLLAAFKILLYHYTLQADVVVGTPIASRKPAELEPLIGLFVNTLVLRTDISGNPSFRERLGRVKNVALMAYTRQDMPFAKLVEEFQRHHETRRHPLFQVFFQLQNTPA
;
A
#
# COMPACT_ATOMS: atom_id res chain seq x y z
N MET A 1 13.87 -2.93 -6.61
CA MET A 1 12.77 -3.19 -5.65
C MET A 1 12.46 -4.68 -5.69
N PRO A 2 12.19 -5.35 -4.54
CA PRO A 2 11.81 -6.76 -4.57
C PRO A 2 10.46 -6.90 -5.29
N THR A 3 10.38 -7.88 -6.17
CA THR A 3 9.12 -8.21 -6.86
C THR A 3 8.32 -9.16 -5.98
N LEU A 4 7.05 -8.85 -5.77
CA LEU A 4 6.15 -9.72 -5.01
C LEU A 4 5.68 -10.88 -5.90
N GLU A 5 6.03 -12.10 -5.52
CA GLU A 5 5.70 -13.34 -6.22
C GLU A 5 4.47 -13.99 -5.56
N LEU A 6 3.30 -13.47 -5.91
CA LEU A 6 2.03 -14.04 -5.48
C LEU A 6 1.81 -15.42 -6.12
N PRO A 7 1.30 -16.42 -5.39
CA PRO A 7 0.91 -17.69 -5.98
C PRO A 7 -0.24 -17.44 -6.97
N THR A 8 -0.02 -17.75 -8.25
CA THR A 8 -1.02 -17.57 -9.30
C THR A 8 -1.45 -18.91 -9.88
N VAL A 9 -2.73 -19.04 -10.20
CA VAL A 9 -3.30 -20.24 -10.84
C VAL A 9 -2.80 -20.42 -12.29
N ARG A 10 -2.41 -19.32 -12.94
CA ARG A 10 -1.92 -19.30 -14.33
C ARG A 10 -0.56 -18.61 -14.41
N PRO A 11 0.30 -18.97 -15.38
CA PRO A 11 1.54 -18.25 -15.64
C PRO A 11 1.29 -16.77 -15.93
N ARG A 12 2.21 -15.90 -15.51
CA ARG A 12 2.14 -14.46 -15.81
C ARG A 12 2.34 -14.23 -17.32
N PRO A 13 1.44 -13.48 -18.00
CA PRO A 13 1.59 -13.22 -19.43
C PRO A 13 2.80 -12.32 -19.73
N SER A 14 3.30 -12.39 -20.96
CA SER A 14 4.45 -11.60 -21.44
C SER A 14 4.15 -10.11 -21.64
N ARG A 15 2.86 -9.72 -21.63
CA ARG A 15 2.36 -8.35 -21.64
C ARG A 15 1.20 -8.24 -20.66
N GLN A 16 1.12 -7.13 -19.92
CA GLN A 16 0.02 -6.87 -18.99
C GLN A 16 -1.32 -6.82 -19.77
N SER A 17 -2.33 -7.55 -19.31
CA SER A 17 -3.64 -7.65 -19.98
C SER A 17 -4.64 -6.59 -19.54
N HIS A 18 -4.43 -5.98 -18.36
CA HIS A 18 -5.36 -5.07 -17.67
C HIS A 18 -6.78 -5.63 -17.42
N ARG A 19 -7.03 -6.91 -17.74
CA ARG A 19 -8.27 -7.60 -17.38
C ARG A 19 -8.27 -7.86 -15.87
N GLY A 20 -9.34 -7.47 -15.19
CA GLY A 20 -9.53 -7.66 -13.77
C GLY A 20 -10.95 -8.10 -13.46
N ASP A 21 -11.14 -8.51 -12.21
CA ASP A 21 -12.44 -8.82 -11.62
C ASP A 21 -12.48 -8.24 -10.19
N ARG A 22 -13.63 -8.21 -9.55
CA ARG A 22 -13.81 -7.62 -8.22
C ARG A 22 -14.56 -8.55 -7.28
N GLU A 23 -13.90 -8.89 -6.19
CA GLU A 23 -14.52 -9.55 -5.05
C GLU A 23 -14.81 -8.54 -3.93
N ILE A 24 -16.01 -8.63 -3.37
CA ILE A 24 -16.47 -7.75 -2.30
C ILE A 24 -16.83 -8.61 -1.09
N PHE A 25 -16.24 -8.27 0.05
CA PHE A 25 -16.58 -8.87 1.33
C PHE A 25 -16.74 -7.78 2.39
N GLN A 26 -17.44 -8.14 3.47
CA GLN A 26 -17.66 -7.24 4.60
C GLN A 26 -16.92 -7.76 5.83
N VAL A 27 -16.29 -6.84 6.55
CA VAL A 27 -15.72 -7.13 7.88
C VAL A 27 -16.78 -6.81 8.92
N GLU A 28 -17.09 -7.77 9.79
CA GLU A 28 -18.09 -7.60 10.84
C GLU A 28 -17.84 -6.33 11.67
N ALA A 29 -18.93 -5.68 12.12
CA ALA A 29 -18.86 -4.45 12.88
C ALA A 29 -18.03 -4.61 14.17
N ARG A 30 -18.15 -5.76 14.84
CA ARG A 30 -17.36 -6.11 16.03
C ARG A 30 -15.86 -6.06 15.73
N VAL A 31 -15.40 -6.74 14.68
CA VAL A 31 -14.00 -6.79 14.27
C VAL A 31 -13.51 -5.40 13.85
N SER A 32 -14.31 -4.68 13.06
CA SER A 32 -13.98 -3.33 12.61
C SER A 32 -13.80 -2.35 13.79
N ASN A 33 -14.63 -2.45 14.83
CA ASN A 33 -14.51 -1.64 16.03
C ASN A 33 -13.27 -1.99 16.85
N GLN A 34 -12.94 -3.29 16.98
CA GLN A 34 -11.71 -3.74 17.64
C GLN A 34 -10.46 -3.22 16.92
N LEU A 35 -10.46 -3.22 15.58
CA LEU A 35 -9.37 -2.66 14.79
C LEU A 35 -9.22 -1.15 15.01
N ARG A 36 -10.32 -0.39 15.04
CA ARG A 36 -10.30 1.05 15.35
C ARG A 36 -9.74 1.33 16.75
N HIS A 37 -10.16 0.57 17.75
CA HIS A 37 -9.63 0.70 19.12
C HIS A 37 -8.13 0.35 19.19
N LEU A 38 -7.70 -0.69 18.46
CA LEU A 38 -6.29 -1.03 18.37
C LEU A 38 -5.49 0.11 17.73
N SER A 39 -5.97 0.67 16.62
CA SER A 39 -5.33 1.83 15.97
C SER A 39 -5.11 2.98 16.95
N GLN A 40 -6.16 3.35 17.69
CA GLN A 40 -6.10 4.42 18.69
C GLN A 40 -5.08 4.11 19.79
N ARG A 41 -5.11 2.90 20.35
CA ARG A 41 -4.20 2.48 21.43
C ARG A 41 -2.73 2.52 21.02
N GLU A 42 -2.42 2.17 19.77
CA GLU A 42 -1.04 2.15 19.24
C GLU A 42 -0.64 3.51 18.60
N GLY A 43 -1.51 4.53 18.70
CA GLY A 43 -1.32 5.84 18.08
C GLY A 43 -1.11 5.75 16.55
N ALA A 44 -1.75 4.78 15.91
CA ALA A 44 -1.71 4.55 14.47
C ALA A 44 -3.06 4.91 13.84
N THR A 45 -3.08 5.17 12.54
CA THR A 45 -4.35 5.30 11.83
C THR A 45 -4.95 3.92 11.53
N LEU A 46 -6.26 3.88 11.25
CA LEU A 46 -6.91 2.66 10.76
C LEU A 46 -6.25 2.18 9.46
N PHE A 47 -5.86 3.10 8.58
CA PHE A 47 -5.08 2.80 7.37
C PHE A 47 -3.79 2.03 7.69
N MET A 48 -2.97 2.52 8.63
CA MET A 48 -1.72 1.85 9.01
C MET A 48 -1.98 0.46 9.60
N THR A 49 -3.04 0.31 10.38
CA THR A 49 -3.43 -0.97 11.01
C THR A 49 -3.85 -1.99 9.95
N LEU A 50 -4.71 -1.60 9.03
CA LEU A 50 -5.15 -2.47 7.93
C LEU A 50 -4.01 -2.77 6.95
N LEU A 51 -3.15 -1.80 6.65
CA LEU A 51 -1.97 -2.01 5.82
C LEU A 51 -1.00 -3.01 6.45
N ALA A 52 -0.81 -2.97 7.78
CA ALA A 52 0.00 -3.96 8.49
C ALA A 52 -0.61 -5.37 8.38
N ALA A 53 -1.92 -5.50 8.59
CA ALA A 53 -2.62 -6.76 8.40
C ALA A 53 -2.51 -7.28 6.95
N PHE A 54 -2.66 -6.39 5.97
CA PHE A 54 -2.52 -6.72 4.56
C PHE A 54 -1.10 -7.20 4.21
N LYS A 55 -0.05 -6.52 4.69
CA LYS A 55 1.34 -6.96 4.46
C LYS A 55 1.63 -8.32 5.10
N ILE A 56 1.08 -8.60 6.28
CA ILE A 56 1.18 -9.91 6.93
C ILE A 56 0.49 -10.99 6.10
N LEU A 57 -0.71 -10.70 5.57
CA LEU A 57 -1.41 -11.60 4.65
C LEU A 57 -0.53 -11.93 3.42
N LEU A 58 0.06 -10.91 2.80
CA LEU A 58 0.96 -11.10 1.65
C LEU A 58 2.15 -11.98 2.01
N TYR A 59 2.77 -11.77 3.18
CA TYR A 59 3.84 -12.66 3.66
C TYR A 59 3.39 -14.10 3.83
N HIS A 60 2.18 -14.35 4.34
CA HIS A 60 1.68 -15.71 4.46
C HIS A 60 1.47 -16.40 3.10
N TYR A 61 1.14 -15.64 2.06
CA TYR A 61 0.99 -16.19 0.70
C TYR A 61 2.32 -16.37 -0.04
N THR A 62 3.30 -15.51 0.20
CA THR A 62 4.53 -15.47 -0.62
C THR A 62 5.79 -15.92 0.13
N LEU A 63 5.73 -15.96 1.46
CA LEU A 63 6.88 -16.10 2.36
C LEU A 63 7.95 -15.00 2.20
N GLN A 64 7.64 -13.91 1.49
CA GLN A 64 8.55 -12.78 1.29
C GLN A 64 8.39 -11.74 2.39
N ALA A 65 9.46 -11.50 3.16
CA ALA A 65 9.44 -10.59 4.28
C ALA A 65 9.65 -9.11 3.92
N ASP A 66 10.20 -8.81 2.74
CA ASP A 66 10.38 -7.44 2.24
C ASP A 66 9.24 -7.09 1.26
N VAL A 67 8.22 -6.41 1.77
CA VAL A 67 6.96 -6.19 1.05
C VAL A 67 6.78 -4.73 0.67
N VAL A 68 6.61 -4.48 -0.63
CA VAL A 68 6.34 -3.16 -1.22
C VAL A 68 4.88 -3.06 -1.62
N VAL A 69 4.21 -2.03 -1.14
CA VAL A 69 2.80 -1.73 -1.45
C VAL A 69 2.69 -0.29 -1.93
N GLY A 70 2.00 -0.06 -3.05
CA GLY A 70 1.62 1.28 -3.49
C GLY A 70 0.37 1.76 -2.76
N THR A 71 0.32 3.03 -2.36
CA THR A 71 -0.90 3.67 -1.82
C THR A 71 -1.16 4.99 -2.53
N PRO A 72 -2.41 5.30 -2.91
CA PRO A 72 -2.72 6.60 -3.43
C PRO A 72 -2.75 7.61 -2.29
N ILE A 73 -2.40 8.85 -2.60
CA ILE A 73 -2.59 9.99 -1.72
C ILE A 73 -3.22 11.14 -2.51
N ALA A 74 -4.07 11.90 -1.85
CA ALA A 74 -4.52 13.18 -2.40
C ALA A 74 -3.41 14.22 -2.15
N SER A 75 -2.71 14.64 -3.21
CA SER A 75 -1.74 15.74 -3.14
C SER A 75 -2.46 17.08 -3.37
N ARG A 76 -3.51 17.34 -2.58
CA ARG A 76 -4.29 18.58 -2.61
C ARG A 76 -3.82 19.59 -1.55
N LYS A 77 -2.51 19.76 -1.43
CA LYS A 77 -1.92 20.79 -0.55
C LYS A 77 -1.33 21.92 -1.39
N PRO A 78 -1.59 23.20 -1.06
CA PRO A 78 -2.41 23.70 0.05
C PRO A 78 -3.93 23.51 -0.16
N ALA A 79 -4.74 23.75 0.88
CA ALA A 79 -6.20 23.51 0.89
C ALA A 79 -6.97 24.23 -0.24
N GLU A 80 -6.39 25.29 -0.81
CA GLU A 80 -6.90 26.00 -1.98
C GLU A 80 -7.03 25.10 -3.23
N LEU A 81 -6.32 23.97 -3.27
CA LEU A 81 -6.41 22.97 -4.34
C LEU A 81 -7.56 21.97 -4.14
N GLU A 82 -8.23 21.98 -2.98
CA GLU A 82 -9.35 21.08 -2.69
C GLU A 82 -10.54 21.19 -3.67
N PRO A 83 -11.01 22.39 -4.05
CA PRO A 83 -12.14 22.53 -4.97
C PRO A 83 -11.75 22.39 -6.46
N LEU A 84 -10.46 22.32 -6.79
CA LEU A 84 -10.02 22.31 -8.18
C LEU A 84 -10.25 20.95 -8.86
N ILE A 85 -10.68 21.01 -10.12
CA ILE A 85 -10.76 19.85 -11.02
C ILE A 85 -9.39 19.66 -11.67
N GLY A 86 -8.73 18.53 -11.40
CA GLY A 86 -7.41 18.21 -11.95
C GLY A 86 -6.82 16.92 -11.39
N LEU A 87 -5.71 16.44 -11.98
CA LEU A 87 -5.00 15.24 -11.55
C LEU A 87 -4.03 15.57 -10.40
N PHE A 88 -4.53 15.50 -9.17
CA PHE A 88 -3.75 15.74 -7.94
C PHE A 88 -3.42 14.47 -7.16
N VAL A 89 -3.72 13.29 -7.70
CA VAL A 89 -3.39 12.03 -7.04
C VAL A 89 -1.92 11.71 -7.27
N ASN A 90 -1.17 11.47 -6.19
CA ASN A 90 0.16 10.90 -6.25
C ASN A 90 0.15 9.49 -5.62
N THR A 91 1.20 8.71 -5.88
CA THR A 91 1.37 7.37 -5.32
C THR A 91 2.60 7.32 -4.43
N LEU A 92 2.42 6.87 -3.18
CA LEU A 92 3.52 6.53 -2.29
C LEU A 92 3.87 5.06 -2.38
N VAL A 93 5.17 4.77 -2.33
CA VAL A 93 5.71 3.41 -2.32
C VAL A 93 6.14 3.05 -0.91
N LEU A 94 5.40 2.15 -0.26
CA LEU A 94 5.63 1.77 1.13
C LEU A 94 6.34 0.41 1.19
N ARG A 95 7.67 0.41 1.29
CA ARG A 95 8.49 -0.79 1.52
C ARG A 95 8.65 -1.04 3.01
N THR A 96 8.36 -2.26 3.47
CA THR A 96 8.49 -2.60 4.90
C THR A 96 9.01 -4.02 5.03
N ASP A 97 9.98 -4.19 5.94
CA ASP A 97 10.44 -5.50 6.38
C ASP A 97 9.57 -6.02 7.54
N ILE A 98 8.89 -7.15 7.30
CA ILE A 98 8.04 -7.86 8.25
C ILE A 98 8.67 -9.15 8.80
N SER A 99 9.97 -9.34 8.59
CA SER A 99 10.78 -10.45 9.10
C SER A 99 10.93 -10.47 10.63
N GLY A 100 11.46 -11.57 11.16
CA GLY A 100 11.88 -11.72 12.56
C GLY A 100 10.82 -12.23 13.53
N ASN A 101 9.69 -12.73 13.02
CA ASN A 101 8.52 -13.16 13.81
C ASN A 101 8.11 -12.23 14.98
N PRO A 102 8.06 -10.90 14.78
CA PRO A 102 7.62 -9.99 15.84
C PRO A 102 6.10 -10.08 16.04
N SER A 103 5.63 -9.58 17.18
CA SER A 103 4.20 -9.39 17.45
C SER A 103 3.55 -8.47 16.40
N PHE A 104 2.23 -8.55 16.28
CA PHE A 104 1.48 -7.67 15.39
C PHE A 104 1.74 -6.18 15.70
N ARG A 105 1.83 -5.81 16.98
CA ARG A 105 2.05 -4.42 17.41
C ARG A 105 3.39 -3.88 16.93
N GLU A 106 4.43 -4.69 16.99
CA GLU A 106 5.75 -4.32 16.48
C GLU A 106 5.74 -4.16 14.95
N ARG A 107 5.06 -5.04 14.21
CA ARG A 107 4.87 -4.88 12.76
C ARG A 107 4.09 -3.61 12.43
N LEU A 108 3.04 -3.31 13.20
CA LEU A 108 2.29 -2.06 13.08
C LEU A 108 3.18 -0.84 13.33
N GLY A 109 4.06 -0.88 14.33
CA GLY A 109 5.05 0.16 14.58
C GLY A 109 5.97 0.40 13.39
N ARG A 110 6.49 -0.68 12.76
CA ARG A 110 7.31 -0.57 11.54
C ARG A 110 6.54 0.05 10.38
N VAL A 111 5.30 -0.38 10.14
CA VAL A 111 4.44 0.16 9.08
C VAL A 111 4.11 1.62 9.33
N LYS A 112 3.79 2.00 10.57
CA LYS A 112 3.55 3.38 10.99
C LYS A 112 4.76 4.27 10.68
N ASN A 113 5.96 3.85 11.09
CA ASN A 113 7.19 4.60 10.85
C ASN A 113 7.44 4.81 9.34
N VAL A 114 7.32 3.74 8.55
CA VAL A 114 7.46 3.84 7.08
C VAL A 114 6.43 4.78 6.46
N ALA A 115 5.17 4.67 6.86
CA ALA A 115 4.10 5.51 6.33
C ALA A 115 4.30 6.99 6.69
N LEU A 116 4.66 7.30 7.95
CA LEU A 116 4.97 8.66 8.37
C LEU A 116 6.16 9.24 7.59
N MET A 117 7.24 8.47 7.42
CA MET A 117 8.39 8.89 6.60
C MET A 117 8.03 9.10 5.13
N ALA A 118 7.12 8.29 4.57
CA ALA A 118 6.66 8.48 3.20
C ALA A 118 5.83 9.77 3.05
N TYR A 119 4.99 10.09 4.05
CA TYR A 119 4.20 11.32 4.03
C TYR A 119 5.05 12.59 4.11
N THR A 120 6.25 12.57 4.72
CA THR A 120 7.15 13.74 4.70
C THR A 120 7.79 13.99 3.34
N ARG A 121 7.69 13.03 2.40
CA ARG A 121 8.22 13.11 1.03
C ARG A 121 7.13 13.02 -0.03
N GLN A 122 5.89 13.35 0.34
CA GLN A 122 4.70 13.12 -0.48
C GLN A 122 4.64 13.94 -1.77
N ASP A 123 5.44 15.01 -1.84
CA ASP A 123 5.51 15.92 -2.98
C ASP A 123 6.39 15.37 -4.12
N MET A 124 7.12 14.27 -3.87
CA MET A 124 7.90 13.60 -4.90
C MET A 124 6.98 12.84 -5.87
N PRO A 125 6.95 13.18 -7.16
CA PRO A 125 6.12 12.48 -8.12
C PRO A 125 6.54 11.02 -8.28
N PHE A 126 5.57 10.10 -8.28
CA PHE A 126 5.84 8.68 -8.52
C PHE A 126 6.62 8.44 -9.83
N ALA A 127 6.32 9.18 -10.90
CA ALA A 127 7.02 9.04 -12.18
C ALA A 127 8.54 9.26 -12.05
N LYS A 128 8.97 10.25 -11.24
CA LYS A 128 10.40 10.49 -10.98
C LYS A 128 11.06 9.35 -10.21
N LEU A 129 10.34 8.75 -9.26
CA LEU A 129 10.81 7.52 -8.58
C LEU A 129 11.01 6.38 -9.58
N VAL A 130 10.11 6.23 -10.56
CA VAL A 130 10.25 5.19 -11.59
C VAL A 130 11.49 5.45 -12.44
N GLU A 131 11.68 6.69 -12.91
CA GLU A 131 12.85 7.09 -13.71
C GLU A 131 14.18 6.81 -12.98
N GLU A 132 14.26 7.09 -11.68
CA GLU A 132 15.47 6.87 -10.88
C GLU A 132 15.74 5.38 -10.59
N PHE A 133 14.70 4.60 -10.29
CA PHE A 133 14.85 3.23 -9.78
C PHE A 133 14.74 2.15 -10.86
N GLN A 134 14.11 2.42 -12.01
CA GLN A 134 13.98 1.46 -13.10
C GLN A 134 14.89 1.79 -14.28
N ARG A 135 16.06 1.14 -14.29
CA ARG A 135 17.02 1.26 -15.41
C ARG A 135 16.59 0.52 -16.68
N HIS A 136 15.65 -0.42 -16.59
CA HIS A 136 15.15 -1.21 -17.71
C HIS A 136 13.61 -1.23 -17.69
N HIS A 137 12.99 -0.96 -18.84
CA HIS A 137 11.54 -0.98 -19.00
C HIS A 137 11.01 -2.43 -19.01
N GLU A 138 10.65 -2.95 -17.84
CA GLU A 138 9.85 -4.18 -17.75
C GLU A 138 8.37 -3.84 -17.97
N THR A 139 7.81 -4.25 -19.12
CA THR A 139 6.40 -3.98 -19.47
C THR A 139 5.41 -5.02 -18.93
N ARG A 140 5.90 -6.06 -18.25
CA ARG A 140 5.10 -7.16 -17.69
C ARG A 140 4.50 -6.85 -16.32
N ARG A 141 5.08 -5.90 -15.61
CA ARG A 141 4.76 -5.60 -14.21
C ARG A 141 4.65 -4.10 -14.02
N HIS A 142 3.79 -3.70 -13.08
CA HIS A 142 3.77 -2.32 -12.64
C HIS A 142 5.12 -1.97 -11.99
N PRO A 143 5.65 -0.76 -12.23
CA PRO A 143 6.92 -0.36 -11.67
C PRO A 143 6.89 -0.31 -10.14
N LEU A 144 8.00 -0.70 -9.52
CA LEU A 144 8.31 -0.64 -8.08
C LEU A 144 7.45 -1.51 -7.13
N PHE A 145 6.18 -1.77 -7.44
CA PHE A 145 5.26 -2.58 -6.63
C PHE A 145 4.25 -3.32 -7.52
N GLN A 146 3.66 -4.39 -6.99
CA GLN A 146 2.68 -5.23 -7.72
C GLN A 146 1.30 -5.28 -7.07
N VAL A 147 1.18 -4.70 -5.87
CA VAL A 147 -0.07 -4.63 -5.10
C VAL A 147 -0.31 -3.19 -4.65
N PHE A 148 -1.58 -2.80 -4.67
CA PHE A 148 -2.03 -1.47 -4.28
C PHE A 148 -2.98 -1.58 -3.09
N PHE A 149 -2.89 -0.67 -2.14
CA PHE A 149 -3.75 -0.65 -0.96
C PHE A 149 -4.31 0.75 -0.75
N GLN A 150 -5.62 0.85 -0.58
CA GLN A 150 -6.33 2.10 -0.37
C GLN A 150 -7.39 1.93 0.71
N LEU A 151 -7.45 2.89 1.63
CA LEU A 151 -8.58 3.05 2.54
C LEU A 151 -9.35 4.30 2.11
N GLN A 152 -10.59 4.12 1.66
CA GLN A 152 -11.48 5.22 1.29
C GLN A 152 -12.42 5.51 2.45
N ASN A 153 -12.28 6.70 3.04
CA ASN A 153 -13.08 7.16 4.18
C ASN A 153 -13.94 8.40 3.84
N THR A 154 -14.02 8.78 2.56
CA THR A 154 -14.91 9.85 2.10
C THR A 154 -16.32 9.30 1.83
N PRO A 155 -17.37 10.10 2.08
CA PRO A 155 -18.73 9.77 1.66
C PRO A 155 -18.78 9.52 0.15
N ALA A 156 -19.69 8.65 -0.27
CA ALA A 156 -19.99 8.42 -1.68
C ALA A 156 -20.70 9.64 -2.30
#